data_AF-A0A518I7E6-F1
#
_entry.id   AF-A0A518I7E6-F1
#
_cell.length_a   1.000
_cell.length_b   1.000
_cell.length_c   1.000
_cell.angle_alpha   90.00
_cell.angle_beta   90.00
_cell.angle_gamma   90.00
#
_symmetry.space_group_name_H-M   'P 1'
#
loop_
_entity.id
_entity.type
_entity.pdbx_description
1 polymer ?
#
loop_
_entity_poly.entity_id
_entity_poly.type
_entity_poly.pdbx_seq_one_letter_code
_entity_poly.pdbx_strand_id
1 'polypeptide(L)' 'MSEENEEQFEEITSEEVDRVVAQLETLIESTDSENIRSYLEEAMNEIYYLVYEEEEEELDSEVEACGEEDEDLSEAA' A
#
# COMPACT_ATOMS: atom_id res chain seq x y z
N MET A 1 17.89 -0.56 0.22
CA MET A 1 17.69 -1.85 0.90
C MET A 1 17.78 -2.90 -0.20
N SER A 2 18.42 -4.05 0.02
CA SER A 2 18.65 -5.02 -1.05
C SER A 2 17.37 -5.82 -1.33
N GLU A 3 16.97 -5.91 -2.60
CA GLU A 3 15.78 -6.59 -3.14
C GLU A 3 15.64 -8.08 -2.68
N GLU A 4 16.70 -8.69 -2.12
CA GLU A 4 16.68 -10.06 -1.55
C GLU A 4 15.81 -10.24 -0.29
N ASN A 5 15.27 -9.16 0.30
CA ASN A 5 14.41 -9.27 1.49
C ASN A 5 12.90 -9.30 1.17
N GLU A 6 12.51 -8.88 -0.03
CA GLU A 6 11.11 -8.85 -0.49
C GLU A 6 10.62 -10.27 -0.86
N GLU A 7 11.49 -11.12 -1.43
CA GLU A 7 11.15 -12.48 -1.84
C GLU A 7 11.01 -13.50 -0.68
N GLN A 8 11.20 -13.10 0.59
CA GLN A 8 11.12 -14.00 1.75
C GLN A 8 9.71 -14.11 2.37
N PHE A 9 8.80 -13.20 2.00
CA PHE A 9 7.44 -13.18 2.53
C PHE A 9 6.43 -13.47 1.41
N GLU A 10 5.33 -14.11 1.78
CA GLU A 10 4.21 -14.36 0.87
C GLU A 10 3.45 -13.05 0.66
N GLU A 11 3.25 -12.65 -0.61
CA GLU A 11 2.38 -11.52 -0.97
C GLU A 11 0.96 -11.79 -0.50
N ILE A 12 0.35 -10.80 0.17
CA ILE A 12 -1.02 -10.91 0.67
C ILE A 12 -1.99 -10.29 -0.34
N THR A 13 -3.07 -11.01 -0.66
CA THR A 13 -4.11 -10.47 -1.54
C THR A 13 -4.97 -9.44 -0.82
N SER A 14 -5.57 -8.49 -1.55
CA SER A 14 -6.49 -7.50 -0.97
C SER A 14 -7.69 -8.16 -0.25
N GLU A 15 -8.17 -9.30 -0.76
CA GLU A 15 -9.25 -10.08 -0.11
C GLU A 15 -8.83 -10.65 1.25
N GLU A 16 -7.56 -11.00 1.40
CA GLU A 16 -7.01 -11.47 2.67
C GLU A 16 -6.80 -10.32 3.65
N VAL A 17 -6.36 -9.16 3.17
CA VAL A 17 -6.30 -7.93 3.98
C VAL A 17 -7.68 -7.60 4.54
N ASP A 18 -8.72 -7.56 3.69
CA ASP A 18 -10.10 -7.27 4.11
C ASP A 18 -10.56 -8.24 5.22
N ARG A 19 -10.22 -9.53 5.08
CA ARG A 19 -10.55 -10.54 6.09
C ARG A 19 -9.83 -10.29 7.41
N VAL A 20 -8.55 -9.92 7.36
CA VAL A 20 -7.75 -9.64 8.57
C VAL A 20 -8.28 -8.40 9.28
N VAL A 21 -8.56 -7.32 8.55
CA VAL A 21 -9.14 -6.08 9.10
C VAL A 21 -10.48 -6.37 9.79
N ALA A 22 -11.39 -7.09 9.14
CA ALA A 22 -12.68 -7.44 9.74
C ALA A 22 -12.55 -8.27 11.05
N GLN A 23 -11.54 -9.14 11.13
CA GLN A 23 -11.25 -9.90 12.35
C GLN A 23 -10.64 -9.02 13.44
N LEU A 24 -9.77 -8.08 13.09
CA LEU A 24 -9.20 -7.10 14.02
C LEU A 24 -10.29 -6.21 14.61
N GLU A 25 -11.22 -5.71 13.79
CA GLU A 25 -12.37 -4.92 14.25
C GLU A 25 -13.21 -5.70 15.28
N THR A 26 -13.56 -6.95 14.95
CA THR A 26 -14.30 -7.82 15.87
C THR A 26 -13.54 -8.06 17.17
N LEU A 27 -12.21 -8.24 17.09
CA LEU A 27 -11.37 -8.47 18.25
C LEU A 27 -11.28 -7.22 19.13
N ILE A 28 -11.14 -6.03 18.53
CA ILE A 28 -11.16 -4.73 19.24
C ILE A 28 -12.47 -4.56 20.00
N GLU A 29 -13.60 -4.80 19.33
CA GLU A 29 -14.95 -4.69 19.94
C GLU A 29 -15.14 -5.63 21.13
N SER A 30 -14.57 -6.84 21.05
CA SER A 30 -14.69 -7.85 22.10
C SER A 30 -13.66 -7.71 23.23
N THR A 31 -12.69 -6.79 23.10
CA THR A 31 -11.56 -6.66 24.04
C THR A 31 -11.79 -5.54 25.05
N ASP A 32 -11.92 -5.89 26.32
CA ASP A 32 -12.09 -4.90 27.39
C ASP A 32 -10.79 -4.13 27.73
N SER A 33 -9.64 -4.79 27.57
CA SER A 33 -8.33 -4.22 27.91
C SER A 33 -7.95 -3.08 26.97
N GLU A 34 -7.79 -1.88 27.53
CA GLU A 34 -7.40 -0.68 26.79
C GLU A 34 -6.03 -0.83 26.10
N ASN A 35 -5.05 -1.43 26.80
CA ASN A 35 -3.73 -1.66 26.21
C ASN A 35 -3.80 -2.58 24.99
N ILE A 36 -4.63 -3.64 25.06
CA ILE A 36 -4.76 -4.58 23.95
C ILE A 36 -5.50 -3.91 22.79
N ARG A 37 -6.55 -3.13 23.06
CA ARG A 37 -7.24 -2.35 22.01
C ARG A 37 -6.28 -1.40 21.29
N SER A 38 -5.44 -0.67 22.03
CA SER A 38 -4.44 0.23 21.44
C SER A 38 -3.49 -0.49 20.48
N TYR A 39 -3.00 -1.68 20.85
CA TYR A 39 -2.12 -2.46 19.96
C TYR A 39 -2.83 -2.98 18.72
N LEU A 40 -4.11 -3.37 18.85
CA LEU A 40 -4.90 -3.84 17.72
C LEU A 40 -5.24 -2.70 16.74
N GLU A 41 -5.54 -1.51 17.27
CA GLU A 41 -5.76 -0.31 16.46
C GLU A 41 -4.49 0.11 15.73
N GLU A 42 -3.32 0.06 16.38
CA GLU A 42 -2.03 0.34 15.75
C GLU A 42 -1.72 -0.66 14.63
N ALA A 43 -1.91 -1.96 14.86
CA ALA A 43 -1.71 -3.00 13.85
C ALA A 43 -2.64 -2.82 12.64
N MET A 44 -3.90 -2.45 12.88
CA MET A 44 -4.85 -2.19 11.81
C MET A 44 -4.44 -0.99 10.94
N ASN A 45 -3.92 0.08 11.55
CA ASN A 45 -3.40 1.24 10.81
C ASN A 45 -2.14 0.90 10.01
N GLU A 46 -1.24 0.09 10.56
CA GLU A 46 -0.04 -0.36 9.85
C GLU A 46 -0.38 -1.19 8.61
N ILE A 47 -1.38 -2.07 8.71
CA ILE A 47 -1.86 -2.85 7.56
C ILE A 47 -2.40 -1.93 6.46
N TYR A 48 -3.17 -0.90 6.82
CA TYR A 48 -3.65 0.08 5.84
C TYR A 48 -2.50 0.85 5.17
N TYR A 49 -1.51 1.25 5.96
CA TYR A 49 -0.33 1.93 5.46
C TYR A 49 0.41 1.07 4.44
N LEU A 50 0.66 -0.21 4.74
CA LEU A 50 1.34 -1.12 3.83
C LEU A 50 0.60 -1.30 2.50
N VAL A 51 -0.74 -1.39 2.53
CA VAL A 51 -1.53 -1.58 1.31
C VAL A 51 -1.59 -0.33 0.44
N TYR A 52 -1.70 0.85 1.06
CA TYR A 52 -1.90 2.10 0.31
C TYR A 52 -0.60 2.86 0.00
N GLU A 53 0.48 2.66 0.77
CA GLU A 53 1.79 3.22 0.41
C GLU A 53 2.46 2.43 -0.71
N GLU A 54 2.23 1.12 -0.80
CA GLU A 54 2.70 0.31 -1.93
C GLU A 54 2.02 0.76 -3.25
N GLU A 55 0.76 1.24 -3.20
CA GLU A 55 0.08 1.88 -4.34
C GLU A 55 0.65 3.27 -4.72
N GLU A 56 1.22 4.04 -3.77
CA GLU A 56 1.77 5.37 -4.05
C GLU A 56 3.14 5.27 -4.78
N GLU A 57 3.94 4.24 -4.49
CA GLU A 57 5.19 3.98 -5.23
C GLU A 57 4.94 3.49 -6.67
N GLU A 58 3.88 2.73 -6.95
CA GLU A 58 3.54 2.29 -8.32
C GLU A 58 2.95 3.41 -9.18
N LEU A 59 2.18 4.34 -8.61
CA LEU A 59 1.59 5.47 -9.34
C LEU A 59 2.62 6.49 -9.82
N ASP A 60 3.76 6.62 -9.15
CA ASP A 60 4.86 7.51 -9.58
C ASP A 60 5.63 6.91 -10.79
N SER A 61 5.58 5.59 -10.99
CA SER A 61 6.20 4.90 -12.13
C SER A 61 5.40 5.05 -13.44
N GLU A 62 4.07 5.14 -13.38
CA GLU A 62 3.22 5.13 -14.59
C GLU A 62 3.04 6.55 -15.19
N VAL A 63 3.30 7.60 -14.40
CA VAL A 63 3.21 9.01 -14.83
C VAL A 63 4.39 9.46 -15.70
N GLU A 64 5.55 8.79 -15.67
CA GLU A 64 6.70 9.12 -16.55
C GLU A 64 6.55 8.62 -18.00
N ALA A 65 5.54 7.79 -18.33
CA ALA A 65 5.39 7.23 -19.67
C ALA A 65 4.61 8.12 -20.67
N CYS A 66 3.98 9.21 -20.24
CA CYS A 66 3.24 10.14 -21.12
C CYS A 66 4.05 11.38 -21.54
N GLY A 67 5.34 11.18 -21.81
CA GLY A 67 6.23 12.18 -22.40
C GLY A 67 6.68 11.79 -23.82
N GLU A 68 5.78 11.27 -24.66
CA GLU A 68 6.08 11.01 -26.08
C GLU A 68 6.26 12.33 -26.85
N GLU A 69 7.52 12.60 -27.12
CA GLU A 69 8.12 13.26 -28.28
C GLU A 69 7.16 13.49 -29.49
N ASP A 70 6.79 14.74 -29.77
CA ASP A 70 6.39 15.29 -31.09
C ASP A 70 6.19 16.82 -30.86
N GLU A 71 6.81 17.80 -31.52
CA GLU A 71 7.21 17.92 -32.92
C GLU A 71 8.45 18.83 -33.04
N ASP A 72 9.52 18.32 -33.67
CA ASP A 72 10.57 19.14 -34.27
C ASP A 72 10.09 19.67 -35.64
N LEU A 73 10.63 20.82 -36.06
CA LEU A 73 10.56 21.44 -37.41
C LEU A 73 9.37 22.36 -37.78
N SER A 74 9.55 23.67 -37.58
CA SER A 74 9.37 24.63 -38.70
C SER A 74 10.10 25.97 -38.48
N GLU A 75 11.39 25.99 -38.80
CA GLU A 75 12.05 27.20 -39.28
C GLU A 75 11.66 27.39 -40.75
N ALA A 76 10.70 28.27 -41.06
CA ALA A 76 10.57 29.00 -42.34
C ALA A 76 9.29 29.85 -42.41
N ALA A 77 9.42 31.17 -42.25
CA ALA A 77 8.74 32.21 -43.06
C ALA A 77 9.32 33.60 -42.74
#